data_AF-A0A968P0C9-F1
#
_entry.id   AF-A0A968P0C9-F1
#
_cell.length_a   1.000
_cell.length_b   1.000
_cell.length_c   1.000
_cell.angle_alpha   90.00
_cell.angle_beta   90.00
_cell.angle_gamma   90.00
#
_symmetry.space_group_name_H-M   'P 1'
#
loop_
_entity.id
_entity.type
_entity.pdbx_description
1 polymer ?
#
loop_
_entity_poly.entity_id
_entity_poly.type
_entity_poly.pdbx_seq_one_letter_code
_entity_poly.pdbx_strand_id
1 'polypeptide(L)'
;MGYSSIRVSVLRGDQKIGFDVFVQVGTKHILYLRQGDSFEGTRLARLKEKKVKKMYIREEDEQLYRDYMARNIDMAYDQKGGQSMENRAQIIQGVQQAAAEAVFESPEDAEVYQAAKEGTRRFTEFLLAEDKAIKSLLAIENTDQSLGHHGVTVASLAVEIAKITGYKETKNLSIMALGGLLHDLGHYISGQIISSAA
;
A
#
# COMPACT_ATOMS: atom_id res chain seq x y z
N MET A 1 6.97 -0.51 28.47
CA MET A 1 6.75 0.15 27.18
C MET A 1 6.50 -0.95 26.17
N GLY A 2 5.26 -1.09 25.72
CA GLY A 2 4.92 -2.01 24.65
C GLY A 2 5.08 -1.35 23.27
N TYR A 3 4.93 -2.16 22.24
CA TYR A 3 5.21 -1.80 20.85
C TYR A 3 4.15 -2.40 19.93
N SER A 4 3.56 -1.57 19.09
CA SER A 4 2.57 -1.98 18.09
C SER A 4 3.24 -2.16 16.72
N SER A 5 2.91 -3.24 16.01
CA SER A 5 3.47 -3.50 14.67
C SER A 5 2.72 -2.73 13.58
N ILE A 6 3.46 -2.07 12.70
CA ILE A 6 2.96 -1.36 11.52
C ILE A 6 3.57 -1.94 10.24
N ARG A 7 2.85 -1.87 9.11
CA ARG A 7 3.33 -2.40 7.82
C ARG A 7 4.26 -1.41 7.13
N VAL A 8 5.37 -1.88 6.55
CA VAL A 8 6.29 -1.02 5.76
C VAL A 8 5.63 -0.52 4.48
N SER A 9 4.58 -1.20 3.99
CA SER A 9 3.81 -0.79 2.82
C SER A 9 3.18 0.60 2.96
N VAL A 10 2.71 0.99 4.14
CA VAL A 10 2.01 2.28 4.33
C VAL A 10 2.92 3.48 4.61
N LEU A 11 4.19 3.25 4.94
CA LEU A 11 5.17 4.31 5.16
C LEU A 11 5.72 4.77 3.80
N ARG A 12 5.13 5.87 3.29
CA ARG A 12 5.35 6.40 1.94
C ARG A 12 5.29 7.92 1.94
N GLY A 13 5.91 8.53 0.93
CA GLY A 13 5.84 9.97 0.69
C GLY A 13 6.84 10.82 1.49
N ASP A 14 6.70 12.12 1.31
CA ASP A 14 7.57 13.18 1.84
C ASP A 14 7.07 13.78 3.18
N GLN A 15 5.84 13.48 3.63
CA GLN A 15 5.37 13.95 4.93
C GLN A 15 6.26 13.42 6.05
N LYS A 16 6.60 14.31 6.99
CA LYS A 16 7.35 13.98 8.20
C LYS A 16 6.49 13.20 9.20
N ILE A 17 7.04 12.15 9.78
CA ILE A 17 6.38 11.35 10.82
C ILE A 17 6.41 12.09 12.16
N GLY A 18 5.35 11.94 12.96
CA GLY A 18 5.24 12.53 14.31
C GLY A 18 5.72 11.65 15.45
N PHE A 19 6.33 10.49 15.14
CA PHE A 19 6.61 9.40 16.07
C PHE A 19 7.92 8.69 15.69
N ASP A 20 8.52 7.96 16.63
CA ASP A 20 9.69 7.12 16.36
C ASP A 20 9.28 5.77 15.74
N VAL A 21 10.07 5.26 14.79
CA VAL A 21 9.86 3.94 14.19
C VAL A 21 11.07 3.04 14.40
N PHE A 22 10.79 1.80 14.79
CA PHE A 22 11.77 0.80 15.22
C PHE A 22 11.75 -0.42 14.30
N VAL A 23 12.90 -1.08 14.15
CA VAL A 23 13.02 -2.42 13.57
C VAL A 23 13.33 -3.40 14.69
N GLN A 24 12.63 -4.53 14.74
CA GLN A 24 12.91 -5.60 15.70
C GLN A 24 14.10 -6.45 15.21
N VAL A 25 15.12 -6.61 16.06
CA VAL A 25 16.27 -7.51 15.83
C VAL A 25 16.41 -8.41 17.05
N GLY A 26 16.07 -9.68 16.88
CA GLY A 26 15.88 -10.62 18.00
C GLY A 26 14.76 -10.13 18.93
N THR A 27 15.08 -9.91 20.20
CA THR A 27 14.15 -9.37 21.21
C THR A 27 14.20 -7.85 21.39
N LYS A 28 15.05 -7.14 20.63
CA LYS A 28 15.27 -5.69 20.81
C LYS A 28 14.62 -4.89 19.69
N HIS A 29 13.94 -3.81 20.06
CA HIS A 29 13.47 -2.77 19.14
C HIS A 29 14.58 -1.72 18.96
N ILE A 30 15.10 -1.59 17.75
CA ILE A 30 16.19 -0.66 17.40
C ILE A 30 15.58 0.51 16.63
N LEU A 31 15.83 1.73 17.12
CA LEU A 31 15.38 2.97 16.48
C LEU A 31 15.92 3.05 15.05
N TYR A 32 15.02 3.19 14.07
CA TYR A 32 15.34 3.22 12.65
C TYR A 32 15.00 4.58 12.01
N LEU A 33 13.91 5.22 12.44
CA LEU A 33 13.55 6.61 12.09
C LEU A 33 13.15 7.36 13.34
N ARG A 34 13.46 8.65 13.37
CA ARG A 34 13.07 9.57 14.44
C ARG A 34 11.84 10.37 14.04
N GLN A 35 11.07 10.81 15.02
CA GLN A 35 10.10 11.89 14.80
C GLN A 35 10.75 13.06 14.01
N GLY A 36 10.05 13.55 12.98
CA GLY A 36 10.53 14.59 12.06
C GLY A 36 11.24 14.09 10.79
N ASP A 37 11.56 12.80 10.68
CA ASP A 37 12.04 12.17 9.42
C ASP A 37 10.91 11.99 8.39
N SER A 38 11.25 11.99 7.09
CA SER A 38 10.40 11.51 5.98
C SER A 38 10.73 10.05 5.60
N PHE A 39 9.81 9.40 4.88
CA PHE A 39 9.96 8.01 4.42
C PHE A 39 10.24 7.94 2.90
N GLU A 40 11.33 8.59 2.49
CA GLU A 40 11.66 8.83 1.09
C GLU A 40 12.58 7.77 0.45
N GLY A 41 12.31 7.48 -0.84
CA GLY A 41 13.21 6.83 -1.81
C GLY A 41 14.11 5.71 -1.27
N THR A 42 15.40 6.03 -1.09
CA THR A 42 16.46 5.07 -0.75
C THR A 42 16.26 4.39 0.60
N ARG A 43 15.61 5.06 1.57
CA ARG A 43 15.32 4.50 2.90
C ARG A 43 14.32 3.35 2.81
N LEU A 44 13.32 3.48 1.92
CA LEU A 44 12.31 2.47 1.64
C LEU A 44 12.88 1.32 0.81
N ALA A 45 13.63 1.61 -0.27
CA ALA A 45 14.24 0.59 -1.12
C ALA A 45 15.06 -0.41 -0.27
N ARG A 46 15.92 0.12 0.62
CA ARG A 46 16.74 -0.68 1.55
C ARG A 46 15.93 -1.56 2.52
N LEU A 47 14.70 -1.18 2.87
CA LEU A 47 13.82 -2.01 3.72
C LEU A 47 13.13 -3.11 2.91
N LYS A 48 12.67 -2.79 1.70
CA LYS A 48 12.08 -3.77 0.78
C LYS A 48 13.11 -4.84 0.35
N GLU A 49 14.33 -4.43 -0.03
CA GLU A 49 15.45 -5.33 -0.35
C GLU A 49 15.72 -6.33 0.79
N LYS A 50 15.65 -5.85 2.04
CA LYS A 50 15.82 -6.67 3.25
C LYS A 50 14.57 -7.45 3.65
N LYS A 51 13.52 -7.45 2.82
CA LYS A 51 12.21 -8.10 3.02
C LYS A 51 11.57 -7.76 4.37
N VAL A 52 11.81 -6.54 4.89
CA VAL A 52 11.23 -6.07 6.15
C VAL A 52 9.76 -5.71 5.91
N LYS A 53 8.84 -6.60 6.30
CA LYS A 53 7.39 -6.38 6.15
C LYS A 53 6.78 -5.56 7.28
N LYS A 54 7.24 -5.79 8.51
CA LYS A 54 6.72 -5.15 9.74
C LYS A 54 7.81 -4.31 10.41
N MET A 55 7.43 -3.12 10.83
CA MET A 55 8.18 -2.24 11.72
C MET A 55 7.33 -1.99 12.98
N TYR A 56 7.86 -1.25 13.94
CA TYR A 56 7.23 -1.07 15.23
C TYR A 56 7.20 0.40 15.61
N ILE A 57 6.14 0.82 16.28
CA ILE A 57 6.00 2.10 16.98
C ILE A 57 5.75 1.81 18.45
N ARG A 58 5.86 2.81 19.33
CA ARG A 58 5.42 2.65 20.71
C ARG A 58 3.90 2.66 20.75
N GLU A 59 3.30 1.96 21.71
CA GLU A 59 1.84 1.98 21.92
C GLU A 59 1.31 3.41 22.19
N GLU A 60 2.10 4.25 22.87
CA GLU A 60 1.77 5.66 23.12
C GLU A 60 1.68 6.52 21.83
N ASP A 61 2.37 6.11 20.76
CA ASP A 61 2.43 6.83 19.48
C ASP A 61 1.33 6.39 18.49
N GLU A 62 0.49 5.41 18.84
CA GLU A 62 -0.41 4.76 17.89
C GLU A 62 -1.44 5.73 17.27
N GLN A 63 -1.91 6.73 18.04
CA GLN A 63 -2.79 7.77 17.51
C GLN A 63 -2.07 8.67 16.51
N LEU A 64 -0.81 9.06 16.78
CA LEU A 64 -0.02 9.89 15.87
C LEU A 64 0.24 9.18 14.54
N TYR A 65 0.41 7.85 14.58
CA TYR A 65 0.48 7.01 13.39
C TYR A 65 -0.86 6.96 12.63
N ARG A 66 -2.00 6.76 13.30
CA ARG A 66 -3.33 6.80 12.67
C ARG A 66 -3.60 8.16 11.99
N ASP A 67 -3.28 9.25 12.67
CA ASP A 67 -3.48 10.62 12.16
C ASP A 67 -2.52 10.97 11.01
N TYR A 68 -1.29 10.44 11.02
CA TYR A 68 -0.38 10.50 9.88
C TYR A 68 -0.94 9.75 8.67
N MET A 69 -1.45 8.53 8.89
CA MET A 69 -1.99 7.69 7.82
C MET A 69 -3.22 8.31 7.17
N ALA A 70 -4.21 8.76 7.95
CA ALA A 70 -5.41 9.39 7.42
C ALA A 70 -5.07 10.61 6.55
N ARG A 71 -4.23 11.52 7.07
CA ARG A 71 -3.80 12.72 6.33
C ARG A 71 -3.05 12.40 5.03
N ASN A 72 -2.14 11.42 5.06
CA ASN A 72 -1.42 11.00 3.85
C ASN A 72 -2.36 10.42 2.79
N ILE A 73 -3.32 9.58 3.20
CA ILE A 73 -4.29 8.97 2.28
C ILE A 73 -5.13 10.07 1.61
N ASP A 74 -5.68 11.00 2.40
CA ASP A 74 -6.58 12.01 1.86
C ASP A 74 -5.84 13.04 0.99
N MET A 75 -4.62 13.43 1.36
CA MET A 75 -3.75 14.24 0.49
C MET A 75 -3.39 13.53 -0.82
N ALA A 76 -3.16 12.22 -0.80
CA ALA A 76 -2.80 11.47 -2.00
C ALA A 76 -3.97 11.36 -2.99
N TYR A 77 -5.21 11.25 -2.49
CA TYR A 77 -6.42 11.23 -3.32
C TYR A 77 -6.91 12.63 -3.75
N ASP A 78 -6.47 13.72 -3.11
CA ASP A 78 -6.86 15.07 -3.52
C ASP A 78 -6.22 15.49 -4.86
N GLN A 79 -7.07 15.60 -5.89
CA GLN A 79 -6.70 16.07 -7.23
C GLN A 79 -6.26 17.54 -7.26
N LYS A 80 -6.68 18.35 -6.28
CA LYS A 80 -6.29 19.76 -6.13
C LYS A 80 -5.06 19.92 -5.22
N GLY A 81 -4.57 18.83 -4.63
CA GLY A 81 -3.39 18.82 -3.80
C GLY A 81 -2.13 19.12 -4.60
N GLY A 82 -1.18 19.84 -4.00
CA GLY A 82 0.09 20.20 -4.62
C GLY A 82 1.12 19.06 -4.70
N GLN A 83 0.75 17.81 -4.41
CA GLN A 83 1.68 16.67 -4.43
C GLN A 83 1.94 16.17 -5.85
N SER A 84 3.17 15.71 -6.10
CA SER A 84 3.54 15.06 -7.37
C SER A 84 2.76 13.76 -7.57
N MET A 85 2.52 13.41 -8.84
CA MET A 85 1.81 12.17 -9.17
C MET A 85 2.59 10.94 -8.67
N GLU A 86 3.92 11.02 -8.65
CA GLU A 86 4.83 10.01 -8.12
C GLU A 86 4.64 9.80 -6.61
N ASN A 87 4.54 10.87 -5.81
CA ASN A 87 4.28 10.75 -4.36
C ASN A 87 2.86 10.22 -4.09
N ARG A 88 1.85 10.72 -4.82
CA ARG A 88 0.46 10.25 -4.73
C ARG A 88 0.36 8.75 -5.06
N ALA A 89 0.97 8.32 -6.15
CA ALA A 89 1.03 6.92 -6.56
C ALA A 89 1.76 6.03 -5.54
N GLN A 90 2.87 6.50 -4.95
CA GLN A 90 3.57 5.75 -3.90
C GLN A 90 2.71 5.52 -2.66
N ILE A 91 2.01 6.55 -2.17
CA ILE A 91 1.11 6.44 -1.00
C ILE A 91 -0.04 5.49 -1.32
N ILE A 92 -0.72 5.70 -2.46
CA ILE A 92 -1.87 4.89 -2.88
C ILE A 92 -1.47 3.43 -3.10
N GLN A 93 -0.35 3.14 -3.77
CA GLN A 93 0.18 1.78 -3.93
C GLN A 93 0.39 1.10 -2.58
N GLY A 94 1.02 1.80 -1.63
CA GLY A 94 1.28 1.30 -0.29
C GLY A 94 0.01 0.96 0.50
N VAL A 95 -1.01 1.79 0.38
CA VAL A 95 -2.32 1.63 1.05
C VAL A 95 -3.09 0.44 0.46
N GLN A 96 -3.15 0.32 -0.87
CA GLN A 96 -3.82 -0.82 -1.53
C GLN A 96 -3.07 -2.14 -1.26
N GLN A 97 -1.73 -2.12 -1.24
CA GLN A 97 -0.91 -3.27 -0.84
C GLN A 97 -1.23 -3.71 0.60
N ALA A 98 -1.30 -2.75 1.54
CA ALA A 98 -1.62 -3.05 2.93
C ALA A 98 -3.06 -3.57 3.13
N ALA A 99 -4.01 -3.11 2.31
CA ALA A 99 -5.38 -3.62 2.31
C ALA A 99 -5.45 -5.07 1.79
N ALA A 100 -4.74 -5.39 0.71
CA ALA A 100 -4.60 -6.77 0.22
C ALA A 100 -3.93 -7.68 1.26
N GLU A 101 -2.81 -7.23 1.84
CA GLU A 101 -2.09 -7.95 2.90
C GLU A 101 -2.98 -8.20 4.14
N ALA A 102 -3.86 -7.26 4.51
CA ALA A 102 -4.81 -7.45 5.60
C ALA A 102 -5.89 -8.50 5.28
N VAL A 103 -6.48 -8.46 4.08
CA VAL A 103 -7.45 -9.50 3.64
C VAL A 103 -6.79 -10.86 3.52
N PHE A 104 -5.51 -10.94 3.13
CA PHE A 104 -4.77 -12.19 3.11
C PHE A 104 -4.49 -12.72 4.53
N GLU A 105 -4.14 -11.85 5.47
CA GLU A 105 -3.91 -12.21 6.89
C GLU A 105 -5.21 -12.57 7.64
N SER A 106 -6.38 -12.10 7.20
CA SER A 106 -7.69 -12.35 7.86
C SER A 106 -8.85 -12.39 6.86
N PRO A 107 -8.94 -13.42 5.99
CA PRO A 107 -9.91 -13.48 4.90
C PRO A 107 -11.37 -13.68 5.34
N GLU A 108 -11.58 -14.17 6.57
CA GLU A 108 -12.90 -14.30 7.20
C GLU A 108 -13.44 -12.99 7.81
N ASP A 109 -12.59 -11.96 7.96
CA ASP A 109 -12.97 -10.68 8.57
C ASP A 109 -13.72 -9.80 7.56
N ALA A 110 -15.02 -9.63 7.83
CA ALA A 110 -15.92 -8.84 7.00
C ALA A 110 -15.60 -7.33 7.01
N GLU A 111 -15.07 -6.79 8.11
CA GLU A 111 -14.72 -5.37 8.22
C GLU A 111 -13.44 -5.08 7.42
N VAL A 112 -12.44 -5.95 7.54
CA VAL A 112 -11.20 -5.90 6.73
C VAL A 112 -11.53 -6.00 5.24
N TYR A 113 -12.44 -6.90 4.84
CA TYR A 113 -12.89 -6.99 3.46
C TYR A 113 -13.65 -5.74 2.98
N GLN A 114 -14.57 -5.16 3.77
CA GLN A 114 -15.25 -3.92 3.36
C GLN A 114 -14.26 -2.75 3.26
N ALA A 115 -13.29 -2.64 4.16
CA ALA A 115 -12.25 -1.61 4.12
C ALA A 115 -11.39 -1.73 2.84
N ALA A 116 -11.00 -2.95 2.47
CA ALA A 116 -10.28 -3.18 1.21
C ALA A 116 -11.14 -2.82 -0.01
N LYS A 117 -12.39 -3.27 -0.06
CA LYS A 117 -13.34 -2.97 -1.14
C LYS A 117 -13.59 -1.47 -1.34
N GLU A 118 -13.77 -0.72 -0.25
CA GLU A 118 -13.96 0.74 -0.30
C GLU A 118 -12.66 1.47 -0.67
N GLY A 119 -11.52 0.99 -0.16
CA GLY A 119 -10.19 1.44 -0.60
C GLY A 119 -9.98 1.24 -2.10
N THR A 120 -10.38 0.10 -2.65
CA THR A 120 -10.28 -0.18 -4.08
C THR A 120 -11.24 0.66 -4.92
N ARG A 121 -12.45 0.99 -4.43
CA ARG A 121 -13.35 1.95 -5.09
C ARG A 121 -12.66 3.30 -5.29
N ARG A 122 -12.09 3.88 -4.23
CA ARG A 122 -11.29 5.13 -4.30
C ARG A 122 -10.12 4.99 -5.28
N PHE A 123 -9.46 3.84 -5.31
CA PHE A 123 -8.34 3.56 -6.22
C PHE A 123 -8.77 3.51 -7.70
N THR A 124 -9.89 2.86 -8.03
CA THR A 124 -10.46 2.87 -9.38
C THR A 124 -10.83 4.29 -9.81
N GLU A 125 -11.41 5.10 -8.93
CA GLU A 125 -11.75 6.50 -9.20
C GLU A 125 -10.51 7.36 -9.48
N PHE A 126 -9.41 7.14 -8.73
CA PHE A 126 -8.11 7.76 -9.00
C PHE A 126 -7.55 7.38 -10.37
N LEU A 127 -7.51 6.09 -10.71
CA LEU A 127 -7.02 5.61 -12.02
C LEU A 127 -7.85 6.15 -13.20
N LEU A 128 -9.17 6.27 -13.04
CA LEU A 128 -10.05 6.79 -14.08
C LEU A 128 -9.90 8.30 -14.30
N ALA A 129 -9.59 9.06 -13.25
CA ALA A 129 -9.49 10.52 -13.33
C ALA A 129 -8.08 11.04 -13.66
N GLU A 130 -7.03 10.26 -13.41
CA GLU A 130 -5.63 10.71 -13.47
C GLU A 130 -4.85 9.93 -14.54
N ASP A 131 -4.79 10.43 -15.77
CA ASP A 131 -4.12 9.74 -16.90
C ASP A 131 -2.63 9.40 -16.67
N LYS A 132 -1.97 10.10 -15.74
CA LYS A 132 -0.57 9.85 -15.36
C LYS A 132 -0.41 8.85 -14.21
N ALA A 133 -1.50 8.44 -13.55
CA ALA A 133 -1.46 7.53 -12.41
C ALA A 133 -0.89 6.16 -12.79
N ILE A 134 -1.38 5.55 -13.89
CA ILE A 134 -0.94 4.20 -14.30
C ILE A 134 0.57 4.14 -14.53
N LYS A 135 1.15 5.11 -15.25
CA LYS A 135 2.61 5.19 -15.47
C LYS A 135 3.38 5.28 -14.14
N SER A 136 2.86 6.07 -13.20
CA SER A 136 3.51 6.33 -11.91
C SER A 136 3.40 5.13 -10.96
N LEU A 137 2.31 4.37 -11.03
CA LEU A 137 2.11 3.11 -10.30
C LEU A 137 2.99 1.99 -10.85
N LEU A 138 3.05 1.82 -12.18
CA LEU A 138 3.88 0.79 -12.83
C LEU A 138 5.40 1.04 -12.67
N ALA A 139 5.81 2.27 -12.35
CA ALA A 139 7.19 2.59 -12.02
C ALA A 139 7.61 2.15 -10.59
N ILE A 140 6.70 1.65 -9.76
CA ILE A 140 6.99 1.20 -8.40
C ILE A 140 7.36 -0.28 -8.43
N GLU A 141 8.64 -0.60 -8.27
CA GLU A 141 9.12 -1.99 -8.35
C GLU A 141 8.69 -2.88 -7.16
N ASN A 142 8.35 -4.13 -7.48
CA ASN A 142 8.01 -5.19 -6.51
C ASN A 142 9.27 -5.95 -6.04
N THR A 143 10.27 -5.22 -5.55
CA THR A 143 11.58 -5.77 -5.16
C THR A 143 11.51 -6.82 -4.04
N ASP A 144 10.45 -6.80 -3.23
CA ASP A 144 10.21 -7.74 -2.13
C ASP A 144 9.37 -8.97 -2.53
N GLN A 145 8.90 -9.04 -3.79
CA GLN A 145 8.02 -10.10 -4.32
C GLN A 145 6.73 -10.25 -3.48
N SER A 146 6.14 -9.14 -3.03
CA SER A 146 4.88 -9.17 -2.28
C SER A 146 3.70 -9.50 -3.20
N LEU A 147 2.87 -10.45 -2.76
CA LEU A 147 1.57 -10.77 -3.38
C LEU A 147 0.65 -9.55 -3.37
N GLY A 148 0.62 -8.80 -2.25
CA GLY A 148 -0.19 -7.60 -2.14
C GLY A 148 0.26 -6.50 -3.11
N HIS A 149 1.57 -6.36 -3.33
CA HIS A 149 2.08 -5.46 -4.37
C HIS A 149 1.66 -5.94 -5.77
N HIS A 150 1.86 -7.23 -6.07
CA HIS A 150 1.48 -7.80 -7.37
C HIS A 150 0.00 -7.59 -7.69
N GLY A 151 -0.88 -7.81 -6.70
CA GLY A 151 -2.31 -7.52 -6.80
C GLY A 151 -2.60 -6.05 -7.16
N VAL A 152 -1.88 -5.08 -6.60
CA VAL A 152 -2.02 -3.65 -6.98
C VAL A 152 -1.61 -3.44 -8.44
N THR A 153 -0.51 -4.05 -8.90
CA THR A 153 -0.06 -3.96 -10.30
C THR A 153 -1.12 -4.54 -11.24
N VAL A 154 -1.65 -5.73 -10.95
CA VAL A 154 -2.69 -6.40 -11.75
C VAL A 154 -4.00 -5.61 -11.75
N ALA A 155 -4.44 -5.10 -10.59
CA ALA A 155 -5.62 -4.23 -10.50
C ALA A 155 -5.47 -2.95 -11.33
N SER A 156 -4.28 -2.33 -11.32
CA SER A 156 -3.97 -1.13 -12.11
C SER A 156 -4.09 -1.41 -13.61
N LEU A 157 -3.47 -2.51 -14.08
CA LEU A 157 -3.51 -2.92 -15.48
C LEU A 157 -4.92 -3.30 -15.94
N ALA A 158 -5.70 -4.00 -15.09
CA ALA A 158 -7.07 -4.39 -15.42
C ALA A 158 -7.98 -3.16 -15.64
N VAL A 159 -7.89 -2.15 -14.78
CA VAL A 159 -8.63 -0.88 -14.93
C VAL A 159 -8.20 -0.12 -16.18
N GLU A 160 -6.90 -0.02 -16.47
CA GLU A 160 -6.41 0.69 -17.66
C GLU A 160 -6.81 -0.02 -18.96
N ILE A 161 -6.74 -1.37 -19.01
CA ILE A 161 -7.22 -2.16 -20.16
C ILE A 161 -8.72 -1.95 -20.37
N ALA A 162 -9.50 -1.94 -19.30
CA ALA A 162 -10.94 -1.68 -19.37
C ALA A 162 -11.25 -0.24 -19.85
N LYS A 163 -10.47 0.76 -19.41
CA LYS A 163 -10.54 2.15 -19.88
C LYS A 163 -10.24 2.26 -21.37
N ILE A 164 -9.15 1.65 -21.85
CA ILE A 164 -8.71 1.66 -23.26
C ILE A 164 -9.70 0.92 -24.16
N THR A 165 -10.32 -0.17 -23.69
CA THR A 165 -11.38 -0.89 -24.43
C THR A 165 -12.75 -0.19 -24.38
N GLY A 166 -12.86 0.97 -23.73
CA GLY A 166 -14.07 1.79 -23.71
C GLY A 166 -15.14 1.31 -22.73
N TYR A 167 -14.80 0.48 -21.75
CA TYR A 167 -15.70 0.00 -20.70
C TYR A 167 -15.96 1.11 -19.66
N LYS A 168 -17.24 1.37 -19.33
CA LYS A 168 -17.64 2.56 -18.55
C LYS A 168 -18.34 2.27 -17.21
N GLU A 169 -18.70 1.02 -16.92
CA GLU A 169 -19.46 0.67 -15.71
C GLU A 169 -18.57 0.71 -14.46
N THR A 170 -18.50 1.86 -13.79
CA THR A 170 -17.61 2.14 -12.65
C THR A 170 -17.74 1.16 -11.49
N LYS A 171 -18.97 0.68 -11.21
CA LYS A 171 -19.23 -0.37 -10.21
C LYS A 171 -18.50 -1.67 -10.57
N ASN A 172 -18.56 -2.09 -11.83
CA ASN A 172 -17.92 -3.32 -12.30
C ASN A 172 -16.40 -3.15 -12.41
N LEU A 173 -15.91 -1.95 -12.79
CA LEU A 173 -14.49 -1.60 -12.72
C LEU A 173 -13.93 -1.69 -11.30
N SER A 174 -14.69 -1.23 -10.29
CA SER A 174 -14.30 -1.33 -8.88
C SER A 174 -14.23 -2.78 -8.39
N ILE A 175 -15.19 -3.61 -8.82
CA ILE A 175 -15.19 -5.06 -8.51
C ILE A 175 -14.05 -5.78 -9.24
N MET A 176 -13.76 -5.42 -10.49
CA MET A 176 -12.66 -5.96 -11.29
C MET A 176 -11.31 -5.62 -10.66
N ALA A 177 -11.13 -4.37 -10.23
CA ALA A 177 -9.94 -3.94 -9.49
C ALA A 177 -9.78 -4.70 -8.17
N LEU A 178 -10.87 -4.93 -7.43
CA LEU A 178 -10.83 -5.69 -6.17
C LEU A 178 -10.49 -7.17 -6.41
N GLY A 179 -11.04 -7.76 -7.48
CA GLY A 179 -10.67 -9.10 -7.94
C GLY A 179 -9.19 -9.19 -8.28
N GLY A 180 -8.66 -8.26 -9.07
CA GLY A 180 -7.23 -8.17 -9.40
C GLY A 180 -6.35 -7.96 -8.17
N LEU A 181 -6.79 -7.15 -7.20
CA LEU A 181 -6.07 -6.89 -5.96
C LEU A 181 -5.92 -8.15 -5.10
N LEU A 182 -6.93 -9.03 -5.09
CA LEU A 182 -7.04 -10.17 -4.18
C LEU A 182 -6.83 -11.54 -4.85
N HIS A 183 -6.60 -11.61 -6.17
CA HIS A 183 -6.61 -12.87 -6.92
C HIS A 183 -5.62 -13.93 -6.39
N ASP A 184 -4.46 -13.50 -5.89
CA ASP A 184 -3.39 -14.36 -5.35
C ASP A 184 -3.59 -14.82 -3.90
N LEU A 185 -4.78 -14.63 -3.31
CA LEU A 185 -5.11 -15.18 -1.98
C LEU A 185 -4.80 -16.69 -1.89
N GLY A 186 -4.98 -17.43 -2.99
CA GLY A 186 -4.62 -18.86 -3.06
C GLY A 186 -3.11 -19.14 -2.92
N HIS A 187 -2.24 -18.26 -3.42
CA HIS A 187 -0.78 -18.37 -3.22
C HIS A 187 -0.39 -18.06 -1.77
N TYR A 188 -1.07 -17.10 -1.13
CA TYR A 188 -0.88 -16.83 0.29
C TYR A 188 -1.26 -18.04 1.16
N ILE A 189 -2.45 -18.61 0.96
CA ILE A 189 -2.96 -19.77 1.73
C ILE A 189 -2.10 -21.03 1.51
N SER A 190 -1.63 -21.27 0.29
CA SER A 190 -0.81 -22.45 -0.03
C SER A 190 0.67 -22.31 0.33
N GLY A 191 1.11 -21.12 0.77
CA GLY A 191 2.52 -20.83 1.04
C GLY A 191 3.42 -20.82 -0.20
N GLN A 192 2.83 -20.81 -1.41
CA GLN A 192 3.59 -20.74 -2.66
C GLN A 192 4.06 -19.31 -2.91
N ILE A 193 5.38 -19.14 -3.02
CA ILE A 193 5.98 -17.87 -3.46
C ILE A 193 5.88 -17.81 -4.99
N ILE A 194 5.43 -16.68 -5.54
CA ILE A 194 5.51 -16.41 -6.99
C ILE A 194 6.98 -16.50 -7.41
N SER A 195 7.34 -17.54 -8.15
CA SER A 195 8.54 -17.52 -8.97
C SER A 195 8.30 -16.54 -10.12
N SER A 196 8.98 -15.41 -10.13
CA SER A 196 8.96 -14.52 -11.29
C SER A 196 9.48 -15.30 -12.50
N ALA A 197 8.61 -15.51 -13.50
CA ALA A 197 9.09 -15.78 -14.84
C ALA A 197 9.96 -14.59 -15.28
N ALA A 198 11.14 -14.89 -15.79
CA ALA A 198 12.12 -13.91 -16.27
C ALA A 198 11.73 -13.35 -17.64
#